data_AF-A0A0N4Y0U2-F1
#
_entry.id   AF-A0A0N4Y0U2-F1
#
_cell.length_a   1.000
_cell.length_b   1.000
_cell.length_c   1.000
_cell.angle_alpha   90.00
_cell.angle_beta   90.00
_cell.angle_gamma   90.00
#
_symmetry.space_group_name_H-M   'P 1'
#
loop_
_entity.id
_entity.type
_entity.pdbx_description
1 polymer ?
#
loop_
_entity_poly.entity_id
_entity_poly.type
_entity_poly.pdbx_seq_one_letter_code
_entity_poly.pdbx_strand_id
1 'polypeptide(L)'
;MWDYHVILLQRLEGADILVWDLDTVLSFPCNFEKYFKESINPAQWNIPPEYGRYFRIIPCQEYLQHFSSDRSHMLAEDGTWMSPPPAWDPILKNGLNNIEDFISMDQDILKDISVVVGENEMYSQCVKLCSVE
;
A
#
# COMPACT_ATOMS: atom_id res chain seq x y z
N MET A 1 5.61 -1.83 13.90
CA MET A 1 6.05 -0.69 13.06
C MET A 1 6.53 -1.28 11.76
N TRP A 2 6.07 -0.75 10.64
CA TRP A 2 6.42 -1.24 9.32
C TRP A 2 7.35 -0.23 8.65
N ASP A 3 8.31 -0.73 7.88
CA ASP A 3 9.06 0.04 6.89
C ASP A 3 8.15 0.46 5.73
N TYR A 4 7.35 -0.47 5.21
CA TYR A 4 6.23 -0.20 4.30
C TYR A 4 5.11 -1.24 4.52
N HIS A 5 3.89 -0.92 4.11
CA HIS A 5 2.76 -1.86 4.13
C HIS A 5 1.92 -1.72 2.87
N VAL A 6 1.41 -2.82 2.35
CA VAL A 6 0.61 -2.85 1.12
C VAL A 6 -0.79 -3.36 1.43
N ILE A 7 -1.80 -2.59 1.01
CA ILE A 7 -3.20 -2.95 1.12
C ILE A 7 -3.87 -2.81 -0.26
N LEU A 8 -4.90 -3.60 -0.52
CA LEU A 8 -5.70 -3.45 -1.73
C LEU A 8 -6.96 -2.63 -1.42
N LEU A 9 -7.21 -1.62 -2.25
CA LEU A 9 -8.45 -0.85 -2.24
C LEU A 9 -9.34 -1.31 -3.38
N GLN A 10 -10.60 -1.60 -3.06
CA GLN A 10 -11.61 -1.97 -4.03
C GLN A 10 -12.79 -1.02 -3.94
N ARG A 11 -13.16 -0.44 -5.08
CA ARG A 11 -14.41 0.31 -5.23
C ARG A 11 -15.39 -0.54 -6.04
N LEU A 12 -16.56 -0.81 -5.45
CA LEU A 12 -17.67 -1.40 -6.17
C LEU A 12 -18.64 -0.28 -6.58
N GLU A 13 -19.25 -0.40 -7.76
CA GLU A 13 -20.19 0.59 -8.26
C GLU A 13 -21.39 0.72 -7.31
N GLY A 14 -21.68 1.95 -6.88
CA GLY A 14 -22.77 2.24 -5.93
C GLY A 14 -22.53 1.76 -4.49
N ALA A 15 -21.30 1.39 -4.12
CA ALA A 15 -20.97 0.95 -2.76
C ALA A 15 -19.74 1.66 -2.18
N ASP A 16 -19.53 1.44 -0.87
CA ASP A 16 -18.36 1.93 -0.15
C ASP A 16 -17.04 1.35 -0.70
N ILE A 17 -15.95 2.07 -0.46
CA ILE A 17 -14.60 1.56 -0.71
C ILE A 17 -14.24 0.53 0.37
N LEU A 18 -13.77 -0.63 -0.07
CA LEU A 18 -13.31 -1.74 0.76
C LEU A 18 -11.78 -1.79 0.79
N VAL A 19 -11.24 -2.08 1.96
CA VAL A 19 -9.82 -2.33 2.23
C VAL A 19 -9.62 -3.82 2.45
N TRP A 20 -8.68 -4.38 1.69
CA TRP A 20 -8.22 -5.76 1.80
C TRP A 20 -6.80 -5.73 2.34
N ASP A 21 -6.69 -5.86 3.66
CA ASP A 21 -5.42 -5.95 4.39
C ASP A 21 -5.36 -7.32 5.06
N LEU A 22 -4.43 -8.16 4.65
CA LEU A 22 -4.31 -9.53 5.15
C LEU A 22 -3.75 -9.58 6.59
N ASP A 23 -3.13 -8.49 7.06
CA ASP A 23 -2.50 -8.39 8.37
C ASP A 23 -3.38 -7.64 9.40
N THR A 24 -4.59 -7.22 9.01
CA THR A 24 -5.49 -6.49 9.90
C THR A 24 -6.20 -7.41 10.91
N VAL A 25 -6.50 -6.85 12.09
CA VAL A 25 -7.41 -7.48 13.08
C VAL A 25 -8.85 -6.98 12.94
N LEU A 26 -9.11 -6.06 12.01
CA LEU A 26 -10.45 -5.60 11.65
C LEU A 26 -11.19 -6.66 10.80
N SER A 27 -12.41 -6.35 10.37
CA SER A 27 -13.12 -7.20 9.41
C SER A 27 -12.35 -7.29 8.08
N PHE A 28 -12.44 -8.44 7.40
CA PHE A 28 -11.81 -8.66 6.10
C PHE A 28 -12.87 -9.04 5.04
N PRO A 29 -13.18 -8.17 4.06
CA PRO A 29 -12.66 -6.80 3.91
C PRO A 29 -13.20 -5.82 4.96
N CYS A 30 -12.55 -4.66 5.09
CA CYS A 30 -12.96 -3.57 5.97
C CYS A 30 -13.50 -2.39 5.16
N ASN A 31 -14.51 -1.68 5.66
CA ASN A 31 -14.89 -0.39 5.10
C ASN A 31 -13.73 0.61 5.26
N PHE A 32 -13.44 1.40 4.23
CA PHE A 32 -12.31 2.34 4.21
C PHE A 32 -12.34 3.35 5.35
N GLU A 33 -13.49 3.95 5.66
CA GLU A 33 -13.59 4.96 6.72
C GLU A 33 -13.26 4.35 8.08
N LYS A 34 -13.75 3.13 8.33
CA LYS A 34 -13.41 2.37 9.54
C LYS A 34 -11.92 2.03 9.59
N TYR A 35 -11.37 1.47 8.52
CA TYR A 35 -9.96 1.10 8.45
C TYR A 35 -9.04 2.30 8.67
N PHE A 36 -9.35 3.44 8.02
CA PHE A 36 -8.54 4.65 8.15
C PHE A 36 -8.55 5.20 9.58
N LYS A 37 -9.71 5.23 10.24
CA LYS A 37 -9.84 5.74 11.61
C LYS A 37 -9.27 4.80 12.67
N GLU A 38 -9.30 3.49 12.45
CA GLU A 38 -8.87 2.52 13.46
C GLU A 38 -7.45 1.99 13.26
N SER A 39 -6.90 2.05 12.04
CA SER A 39 -5.57 1.52 11.71
C SER A 39 -4.58 2.60 11.28
N ILE A 40 -5.02 3.61 10.51
CA ILE A 40 -4.13 4.64 9.98
C ILE A 40 -4.01 5.80 10.95
N ASN A 41 -5.09 6.51 11.26
CA ASN A 41 -5.08 7.70 12.12
C ASN A 41 -6.03 7.54 13.33
N PRO A 42 -5.68 6.69 14.32
CA PRO A 42 -6.49 6.53 15.52
C PRO A 42 -6.44 7.78 16.38
N ALA A 43 -7.62 8.28 16.80
CA ALA A 43 -7.75 9.50 17.58
C ALA A 43 -6.97 9.48 18.92
N GLN A 44 -6.69 8.29 19.44
CA GLN A 44 -5.93 8.07 20.67
C GLN A 44 -4.40 8.11 20.47
N TRP A 45 -3.91 8.21 19.23
CA TRP A 45 -2.48 8.22 18.93
C TRP A 45 -1.98 9.64 18.71
N ASN A 46 -0.87 9.99 19.36
CA ASN A 46 -0.11 11.18 19.05
C ASN A 46 1.10 10.77 18.19
N ILE A 47 0.93 10.83 16.86
CA ILE A 47 1.91 10.35 15.90
C ILE A 47 2.90 11.48 15.61
N PRO A 48 4.20 11.31 15.91
CA PRO A 48 5.21 12.32 15.60
C PRO A 48 5.28 12.59 14.09
N PRO A 49 5.60 13.83 13.65
CA PRO A 49 5.62 14.19 12.23
C PRO A 49 6.53 13.31 11.36
N GLU A 50 7.63 12.81 11.93
CA GLU A 50 8.56 11.89 11.26
C GLU A 50 7.94 10.51 10.93
N TYR A 51 6.82 10.16 11.57
CA TYR A 51 6.02 8.95 11.29
C TYR A 51 4.71 9.28 10.55
N GLY A 52 4.59 10.48 9.96
CA GLY A 52 3.50 10.79 9.05
C GLY A 52 3.46 9.81 7.87
N ARG A 53 2.28 9.28 7.55
CA ARG A 53 2.12 8.29 6.49
C ARG A 53 1.93 8.98 5.14
N TYR A 54 2.54 8.40 4.12
CA TYR A 54 2.27 8.69 2.72
C TYR A 54 1.73 7.42 2.05
N PHE A 55 0.96 7.61 0.99
CA PHE A 55 0.33 6.53 0.24
C PHE A 55 0.68 6.70 -1.23
N ARG A 56 1.32 5.69 -1.82
CA ARG A 56 1.42 5.54 -3.27
C ARG A 56 0.19 4.75 -3.76
N ILE A 57 -0.69 5.42 -4.49
CA ILE A 57 -1.88 4.82 -5.08
C ILE A 57 -1.55 4.38 -6.50
N ILE A 58 -1.71 3.09 -6.78
CA ILE A 58 -1.40 2.46 -8.06
C ILE A 58 -2.64 1.71 -8.55
N PRO A 59 -3.15 1.96 -9.77
CA PRO A 59 -4.20 1.13 -10.34
C PRO A 59 -3.76 -0.34 -10.41
N CYS A 60 -4.66 -1.26 -10.09
CA CYS A 60 -4.33 -2.69 -10.02
C CYS A 60 -3.71 -3.23 -11.32
N GLN A 61 -4.21 -2.78 -12.48
CA GLN A 61 -3.66 -3.18 -13.77
C GLN A 61 -2.20 -2.72 -13.93
N GLU A 62 -1.88 -1.48 -13.55
CA GLU A 62 -0.52 -0.94 -13.61
C GLU A 62 0.40 -1.70 -12.65
N TYR A 63 -0.05 -2.00 -11.44
CA TYR A 63 0.72 -2.82 -10.48
C TYR A 63 1.06 -4.20 -11.08
N LEU A 64 0.07 -4.91 -11.64
CA LEU A 64 0.27 -6.23 -12.25
C LEU A 64 1.19 -6.20 -13.48
N GLN A 65 1.19 -5.10 -14.22
CA GLN A 65 2.03 -4.92 -15.41
C GLN A 65 3.47 -4.59 -15.04
N HIS A 66 3.69 -3.72 -14.06
CA HIS A 66 4.98 -3.10 -13.79
C HIS A 66 5.73 -3.65 -12.57
N PHE A 67 5.05 -4.23 -11.57
CA PHE A 67 5.70 -4.68 -10.34
C PHE A 67 6.64 -5.86 -10.56
N SER A 68 7.82 -5.78 -9.95
CA SER A 68 8.86 -6.79 -10.04
C SER A 68 9.72 -6.84 -8.77
N SER A 69 9.80 -8.00 -8.12
CA SER A 69 10.64 -8.21 -6.94
C SER A 69 11.32 -9.57 -6.96
N ASP A 70 12.64 -9.57 -6.84
CA ASP A 70 13.46 -10.77 -6.63
C ASP A 70 13.51 -11.21 -5.15
N ARG A 71 12.84 -10.46 -4.25
CA ARG A 71 12.80 -10.65 -2.79
C ARG A 71 14.14 -10.42 -2.07
N SER A 72 15.17 -9.93 -2.74
CA SER A 72 16.50 -9.70 -2.13
C SER A 72 16.45 -8.74 -0.94
N HIS A 73 15.52 -7.78 -0.93
CA HIS A 73 15.29 -6.87 0.21
C HIS A 73 14.87 -7.59 1.52
N MET A 74 14.41 -8.85 1.44
CA MET A 74 14.06 -9.67 2.60
C MET A 74 15.22 -10.53 3.12
N LEU A 75 16.41 -10.43 2.51
CA LEU A 75 17.63 -11.08 2.98
C LEU A 75 18.36 -10.17 3.98
N ALA A 76 18.72 -10.73 5.14
CA ALA A 76 19.62 -10.09 6.09
C ALA A 76 21.06 -10.06 5.55
N GLU A 77 21.92 -9.28 6.19
CA GLU A 77 23.34 -9.14 5.80
C GLU A 77 24.11 -10.48 5.78
N ASP A 78 23.69 -11.44 6.62
CA ASP A 78 24.27 -12.78 6.69
C ASP A 78 23.69 -13.76 5.64
N GLY A 79 22.77 -13.28 4.79
CA GLY A 79 22.10 -14.07 3.74
C GLY A 79 20.92 -14.90 4.25
N THR A 80 20.52 -14.77 5.52
CA THR A 80 19.32 -15.43 6.04
C THR A 80 18.05 -14.65 5.68
N TRP A 81 16.92 -15.36 5.55
CA TRP A 81 15.63 -14.74 5.29
C TRP A 81 15.07 -14.12 6.57
N MET A 82 14.73 -12.83 6.52
CA MET A 82 14.05 -12.14 7.64
C MET A 82 12.66 -12.72 7.91
N SER A 83 12.02 -13.26 6.87
CA SER A 83 10.77 -14.02 6.94
C SER A 83 10.76 -15.07 5.83
N PRO A 84 10.18 -16.27 6.03
CA PRO A 84 10.12 -17.29 5.00
C PRO A 84 9.50 -16.74 3.70
N PRO A 85 10.20 -16.85 2.55
CA PRO A 85 9.65 -16.37 1.30
C PRO A 85 8.45 -17.22 0.87
N PRO A 86 7.52 -16.65 0.09
CA PRO A 86 6.44 -17.43 -0.49
C PRO A 86 6.98 -18.59 -1.35
N ALA A 87 6.26 -19.73 -1.35
CA ALA A 87 6.70 -20.96 -2.01
C ALA A 87 6.67 -20.91 -3.56
N TRP A 88 5.98 -19.92 -4.14
CA TRP A 88 5.94 -19.67 -5.58
C TRP A 88 7.15 -18.84 -6.04
N ASP A 89 7.45 -18.86 -7.33
CA ASP A 89 8.62 -18.15 -7.91
C ASP A 89 8.50 -16.62 -7.76
N PRO A 90 9.60 -15.87 -7.57
CA PRO A 90 9.54 -14.42 -7.51
C PRO A 90 8.80 -13.78 -8.69
N ILE A 91 8.03 -12.71 -8.43
CA ILE A 91 7.36 -11.96 -9.50
C ILE A 91 8.43 -11.13 -10.20
N LEU A 92 8.89 -11.59 -11.37
CA LEU A 92 9.90 -10.89 -12.16
C LEU A 92 9.35 -10.46 -13.52
N LYS A 93 9.50 -9.18 -13.82
CA LYS A 93 9.26 -8.58 -15.13
C LYS A 93 10.60 -8.31 -15.79
N ASN A 94 10.87 -9.04 -16.89
CA ASN A 94 12.12 -8.91 -17.66
C ASN A 94 13.40 -9.09 -16.83
N GLY A 95 13.35 -9.81 -15.70
CA GLY A 95 14.50 -10.05 -14.82
C GLY A 95 14.97 -8.83 -14.00
N LEU A 96 14.15 -7.77 -13.93
CA LEU A 96 14.47 -6.57 -13.14
C LEU A 96 13.89 -6.68 -11.72
N ASN A 97 14.47 -5.96 -10.76
CA ASN A 97 13.90 -5.75 -9.43
C ASN A 97 13.63 -4.25 -9.28
N ASN A 98 12.40 -3.87 -8.97
CA ASN A 98 12.00 -2.46 -8.85
C ASN A 98 11.19 -2.18 -7.58
N ILE A 99 11.24 -3.05 -6.58
CA ILE A 99 10.44 -2.88 -5.37
C ILE A 99 10.70 -1.54 -4.66
N GLU A 100 11.95 -1.06 -4.66
CA GLU A 100 12.32 0.22 -4.07
C GLU A 100 11.58 1.40 -4.72
N ASP A 101 11.26 1.32 -6.02
CA ASP A 101 10.50 2.35 -6.72
C ASP A 101 9.04 2.39 -6.22
N PHE A 102 8.49 1.24 -5.85
CA PHE A 102 7.14 1.11 -5.28
C PHE A 102 7.08 1.54 -3.81
N ILE A 103 8.15 1.29 -3.05
CA ILE A 103 8.28 1.70 -1.64
C ILE A 103 8.53 3.20 -1.52
N SER A 104 9.31 3.79 -2.44
CA SER A 104 9.62 5.20 -2.43
C SER A 104 8.35 6.06 -2.46
N MET A 105 8.37 7.16 -1.71
CA MET A 105 7.30 8.18 -1.68
C MET A 105 7.71 9.44 -2.45
N ASP A 106 8.78 9.40 -3.24
CA ASP A 106 9.12 10.45 -4.19
C ASP A 106 8.06 10.50 -5.32
N GLN A 107 7.47 11.68 -5.51
CA GLN A 107 6.42 11.92 -6.51
C GLN A 107 6.91 11.80 -7.95
N ASP A 108 8.21 11.96 -8.20
CA ASP A 108 8.78 11.84 -9.55
C ASP A 108 9.02 10.38 -9.95
N ILE A 109 9.08 9.46 -8.98
CA ILE A 109 9.22 8.03 -9.21
C ILE A 109 7.85 7.42 -9.53
N LEU A 110 7.78 6.58 -10.58
CA LEU A 110 6.55 5.93 -11.07
C LEU A 110 5.37 6.89 -11.32
N LYS A 111 5.64 8.16 -11.59
CA LYS A 111 4.62 9.21 -11.76
C LYS A 111 3.64 8.96 -12.90
N ASP A 112 4.07 8.18 -13.90
CA ASP A 112 3.23 7.85 -15.06
C ASP A 112 2.15 6.81 -14.73
N ILE A 113 2.32 6.05 -13.64
CA ILE A 113 1.45 4.94 -13.26
C ILE A 113 0.89 5.04 -11.83
N SER A 114 1.22 6.09 -11.10
CA SER A 114 0.85 6.22 -9.69
C SER A 114 0.81 7.67 -9.22
N VAL A 115 0.17 7.89 -8.07
CA VAL A 115 0.17 9.17 -7.36
C VAL A 115 0.58 8.96 -5.91
N VAL A 116 1.39 9.86 -5.35
CA VAL A 116 1.74 9.85 -3.93
C VAL A 116 0.98 10.96 -3.21
N VAL A 117 0.27 10.58 -2.15
CA VAL A 117 -0.59 11.48 -1.38
C VAL A 117 -0.30 11.36 0.12
N GLY A 118 -0.52 12.45 0.86
CA GLY A 118 -0.51 12.41 2.33
C GLY A 118 -1.83 11.89 2.91
N GLU A 119 -1.86 11.61 4.22
CA GLU A 119 -3.05 11.09 4.93
C GLU A 119 -4.36 11.84 4.65
N ASN A 120 -4.35 13.17 4.79
CA ASN A 120 -5.55 13.99 4.60
C ASN A 120 -6.06 13.94 3.16
N GLU A 121 -5.13 13.87 2.20
CA GLU A 121 -5.46 13.76 0.79
C GLU A 121 -5.98 12.35 0.47
N MET A 122 -5.34 11.30 0.99
CA MET A 122 -5.80 9.92 0.85
C MET A 122 -7.25 9.76 1.33
N TYR A 123 -7.54 10.27 2.52
CA TYR A 123 -8.89 10.25 3.08
C TYR A 123 -9.87 11.02 2.19
N SER A 124 -9.51 12.24 1.80
CA SER A 124 -10.36 13.10 0.97
C SER A 124 -10.63 12.51 -0.41
N GLN A 125 -9.64 11.92 -1.07
CA GLN A 125 -9.80 11.28 -2.37
C GLN A 125 -10.76 10.10 -2.28
N CYS A 126 -10.59 9.22 -1.29
CA CYS A 126 -11.46 8.06 -1.12
C CYS A 126 -12.91 8.46 -0.75
N VAL A 127 -13.10 9.45 0.12
CA VAL A 127 -14.45 9.93 0.47
C VAL A 127 -15.14 10.64 -0.70
N LYS A 128 -14.41 11.47 -1.46
CA LYS A 128 -14.97 12.15 -2.65
C LYS A 128 -15.40 11.15 -3.72
N LEU A 129 -14.64 10.08 -3.92
CA LEU A 129 -14.99 9.02 -4.86
C LEU A 129 -16.27 8.26 -4.45
N CYS A 130 -16.64 8.23 -3.17
CA CYS A 130 -17.92 7.68 -2.73
C CYS A 130 -19.12 8.62 -2.96
N SER A 131 -18.89 9.91 -3.24
CA SER A 131 -19.94 10.95 -3.28
C SER A 131 -20.39 11.34 -4.69
N VAL A 132 -19.94 10.63 -5.73
CA VAL A 132 -20.38 10.86 -7.12
C VAL A 132 -21.48 9.85 -7.44
N GLU A 133 -22.74 10.31 -7.34
CA GLU A 133 -23.93 9.68 -7.93
C GLU A 133 -23.96 9.90 -9.45
#